data_AF-A0A8I2YDI2-F1
#
_entry.id   AF-A0A8I2YDI2-F1
#
_cell.length_a   1.000
_cell.length_b   1.000
_cell.length_c   1.000
_cell.angle_alpha   90.00
_cell.angle_beta   90.00
_cell.angle_gamma   90.00
#
_symmetry.space_group_name_H-M   'P 1'
#
loop_
_entity.id
_entity.type
_entity.pdbx_description
1 polymer ?
#
loop_
_entity_poly.entity_id
_entity_poly.type
_entity_poly.pdbx_seq_one_letter_code
_entity_poly.pdbx_strand_id
1 'polypeptide(L)'
;MSMPLVQLGVTQQPPTSKISDLLENTPPRDGQTARHWFEVLLDHISAFSSSDRNKLLGLPFVPMGPPSALKFLPPTKCYLNQGSKPKLYAKLSVFVNFGDRANDFLCACGLKNQVVIEDIAEVLIENPQQFFDFAGGYEDFLVELRKIAYQRRDISNPTLHKMSDKHALLGVRRQKAEDQDEWHYNHKFLTSQEVTIVNDSDDYQLFSDRLFITPQEEEVLEHTYININLW
;
A
#
# COMPACT_ATOMS: atom_id res chain seq x y z
N MET A 1 2.62 32.04 47.96
CA MET A 1 3.73 31.75 47.06
C MET A 1 3.67 30.27 46.73
N SER A 2 3.26 29.90 45.51
CA SER A 2 3.23 28.51 45.05
C SER A 2 4.64 28.13 44.60
N MET A 3 5.22 27.08 45.17
CA MET A 3 6.52 26.58 44.71
C MET A 3 6.37 25.90 43.34
N PRO A 4 7.28 26.14 42.38
CA PRO A 4 7.22 25.47 41.09
C PRO A 4 7.45 23.96 41.25
N LEU A 5 6.57 23.15 40.67
CA LEU A 5 6.62 21.67 40.68
C LEU A 5 7.96 21.07 40.20
N VAL A 6 8.78 21.86 39.51
CA VAL A 6 10.16 21.52 39.08
C VAL A 6 11.08 21.22 40.27
N GLN A 7 10.85 21.83 41.44
CA GLN A 7 11.67 21.62 42.64
C GLN A 7 11.40 20.29 43.36
N LEU A 8 10.34 19.57 42.99
CA LEU A 8 9.95 18.30 43.63
C LEU A 8 10.50 17.05 42.93
N GLY A 9 11.33 17.20 41.89
CA GLY A 9 11.92 16.05 41.17
C GLY A 9 10.89 15.16 40.46
N VAL A 10 9.63 15.58 40.41
CA VAL A 10 8.55 14.90 39.72
C VAL A 10 8.72 15.19 38.23
N THR A 11 9.20 14.20 37.49
CA THR A 11 9.12 14.18 36.03
C THR A 11 7.63 14.26 35.67
N GLN A 12 7.18 15.43 35.21
CA GLN A 12 5.77 15.66 34.86
C GLN A 12 5.30 14.83 33.66
N GLN A 13 6.22 14.14 32.99
CA GLN A 13 5.92 13.36 31.80
C GLN A 13 6.32 11.90 32.05
N PRO A 14 5.42 10.94 31.79
CA PRO A 14 5.77 9.53 31.86
C PRO A 14 6.92 9.22 30.88
N PRO A 15 7.83 8.29 31.22
CA PRO A 15 8.85 7.83 30.28
C PRO A 15 8.21 7.40 28.95
N THR A 16 8.78 7.80 27.82
CA THR A 16 8.27 7.51 26.47
C THR A 16 8.13 6.01 26.19
N SER A 17 8.96 5.20 26.84
CA SER A 17 8.84 3.74 26.84
C SER A 17 7.47 3.26 27.35
N LYS A 18 6.96 3.83 28.43
CA LYS A 18 5.65 3.46 29.00
C LYS A 18 4.49 3.80 28.07
N ILE A 19 4.63 4.83 27.24
CA ILE A 19 3.60 5.19 26.24
C ILE A 19 3.57 4.14 25.14
N SER A 20 4.75 3.69 24.68
CA SER A 20 4.83 2.61 23.68
C SER A 20 4.24 1.32 24.24
N ASP A 21 4.60 0.96 25.47
CA ASP A 21 4.04 -0.21 26.17
C ASP A 21 2.51 -0.09 26.35
N LEU A 22 1.99 1.11 26.62
CA LEU A 22 0.54 1.36 26.75
C LEU A 22 -0.18 1.10 25.42
N LEU A 23 0.35 1.61 24.31
CA LEU A 23 -0.23 1.42 22.97
C LEU A 23 -0.14 -0.04 22.53
N GLU A 24 0.92 -0.75 22.91
CA GLU A 24 1.12 -2.17 22.58
C GLU A 24 0.16 -3.08 23.37
N ASN A 25 0.04 -2.86 24.68
CA ASN A 25 -0.74 -3.75 25.54
C ASN A 25 -2.22 -3.38 25.62
N THR A 26 -2.55 -2.10 25.42
CA THR A 26 -3.90 -1.55 25.59
C THR A 26 -4.23 -0.52 24.52
N PRO A 27 -4.25 -0.89 23.23
CA PRO A 27 -4.58 0.06 22.15
C PRO A 27 -6.01 0.59 22.30
N PRO A 28 -6.29 1.83 21.83
CA PRO A 28 -7.58 2.47 21.97
C PRO A 28 -8.69 1.70 21.24
N ARG A 29 -9.78 1.34 21.93
CA ARG A 29 -10.76 0.35 21.44
C ARG A 29 -11.80 0.89 20.46
N ASP A 30 -11.80 2.19 20.21
CA ASP A 30 -12.73 2.86 19.32
C ASP A 30 -12.15 4.18 18.83
N GLY A 31 -12.78 4.77 17.81
CA GLY A 31 -12.30 5.99 17.20
C GLY A 31 -12.36 7.24 18.08
N GLN A 32 -13.29 7.33 19.03
CA GLN A 32 -13.37 8.47 19.95
C GLN A 32 -12.25 8.41 20.98
N THR A 33 -12.03 7.23 21.56
CA THR A 33 -10.91 6.96 22.48
C THR A 33 -9.57 7.19 21.77
N ALA A 34 -9.43 6.70 20.54
CA ALA A 34 -8.22 6.88 19.74
C ALA A 34 -7.92 8.35 19.48
N ARG A 35 -8.93 9.13 19.07
CA ARG A 35 -8.80 10.57 18.91
C ARG A 35 -8.25 11.22 20.18
N HIS A 36 -8.91 10.99 21.31
CA HIS A 36 -8.51 11.62 22.57
C HIS A 36 -7.07 11.24 22.97
N TRP A 37 -6.73 9.95 22.85
CA TRP A 37 -5.39 9.47 23.17
C TRP A 37 -4.34 10.12 22.28
N PHE A 38 -4.53 10.11 20.96
CA PHE A 38 -3.56 10.67 20.02
C PHE A 38 -3.40 12.19 20.17
N GLU A 39 -4.47 12.92 20.48
CA GLU A 39 -4.40 14.36 20.77
C GLU A 39 -3.54 14.67 22.00
N VAL A 40 -3.63 13.84 23.05
CA VAL A 40 -2.81 13.95 24.27
C VAL A 40 -1.36 13.52 24.01
N LEU A 41 -1.17 12.42 23.28
CA LEU A 41 0.15 11.89 22.98
C LEU A 41 0.98 12.79 22.04
N LEU A 42 0.33 13.62 21.22
CA LEU A 42 1.01 14.62 20.39
C LEU A 42 1.93 15.52 21.22
N ASP A 43 1.48 15.98 22.40
CA ASP A 43 2.25 16.89 23.24
C ASP A 43 3.52 16.22 23.84
N HIS A 44 3.61 14.90 23.76
CA HIS A 44 4.74 14.10 24.24
C HIS A 44 5.66 13.60 23.12
N ILE A 45 5.27 13.68 21.84
CA ILE A 45 6.01 13.07 20.72
C ILE A 45 7.41 13.67 20.52
N SER A 46 7.62 14.91 20.94
CA SER A 46 8.91 15.59 20.89
C SER A 46 9.95 14.96 21.82
N ALA A 47 9.51 14.33 22.91
CA ALA A 47 10.37 13.63 23.87
C ALA A 47 10.79 12.22 23.41
N PHE A 48 10.15 11.66 22.37
CA PHE A 48 10.45 10.32 21.88
C PHE A 48 11.84 10.27 21.25
N SER A 49 12.62 9.26 21.65
CA SER A 49 13.88 8.94 20.98
C SER A 49 13.61 8.39 19.57
N SER A 50 14.64 8.39 18.72
CA SER A 50 14.54 7.74 17.40
C SER A 50 14.18 6.25 17.50
N SER A 51 14.63 5.58 18.56
CA SER A 51 14.29 4.16 18.81
C SER A 51 12.82 3.99 19.16
N ASP A 52 12.26 4.87 20.00
CA ASP A 52 10.84 4.82 20.36
C ASP A 52 9.97 5.10 19.12
N ARG A 53 10.33 6.09 18.30
CA ARG A 53 9.61 6.38 17.05
C ARG A 53 9.64 5.20 16.09
N ASN A 54 10.79 4.55 15.92
CA ASN A 54 10.90 3.37 15.06
C ASN A 54 10.01 2.21 15.52
N LYS A 55 9.83 2.02 16.84
CA LYS A 55 8.88 1.04 17.37
C LYS A 55 7.45 1.38 16.98
N LEU A 56 7.05 2.66 17.11
CA LEU A 56 5.69 3.10 16.78
C LEU A 56 5.33 2.92 15.31
N LEU A 57 6.30 3.02 14.39
CA LEU A 57 6.06 2.83 12.94
C LEU A 57 5.39 1.48 12.63
N GLY A 58 5.84 0.42 13.29
CA GLY A 58 5.38 -0.95 13.08
C GLY A 58 4.35 -1.44 14.09
N LEU A 59 4.06 -0.66 15.14
CA LEU A 59 3.20 -1.09 16.22
C LEU A 59 1.72 -1.01 15.82
N PRO A 60 0.94 -2.11 15.87
CA PRO A 60 -0.48 -2.07 15.51
C PRO A 60 -1.33 -1.47 16.64
N PHE A 61 -1.61 -0.17 16.57
CA PHE A 61 -2.45 0.52 17.56
C PHE A 61 -3.54 1.41 16.95
N VAL A 62 -3.60 1.56 15.62
CA VAL A 62 -4.66 2.34 14.95
C VAL A 62 -5.92 1.49 14.83
N PRO A 63 -7.03 1.84 15.51
CA PRO A 63 -8.24 1.02 15.49
C PRO A 63 -9.00 1.17 14.18
N MET A 64 -9.50 0.04 13.68
CA MET A 64 -10.24 -0.08 12.44
C MET A 64 -11.47 -0.97 12.60
N GLY A 65 -12.58 -0.52 12.01
CA GLY A 65 -13.85 -1.25 12.01
C GLY A 65 -14.72 -0.99 13.25
N PRO A 66 -15.91 -1.60 13.30
CA PRO A 66 -16.81 -1.50 14.46
C PRO A 66 -16.27 -2.29 15.66
N PRO A 67 -16.76 -2.02 16.89
CA PRO A 67 -16.32 -2.73 18.09
C PRO A 67 -16.41 -4.26 18.01
N SER A 68 -17.35 -4.81 17.22
CA SER A 68 -17.54 -6.25 17.02
C SER A 68 -16.51 -6.91 16.09
N ALA A 69 -15.79 -6.13 15.30
CA ALA A 69 -14.79 -6.60 14.33
C ALA A 69 -13.52 -5.73 14.35
N LEU A 70 -13.20 -5.21 15.54
CA LEU A 70 -12.12 -4.26 15.75
C LEU A 70 -10.78 -4.91 15.38
N LYS A 71 -10.04 -4.25 14.50
CA LYS A 71 -8.67 -4.62 14.13
C LYS A 71 -7.74 -3.45 14.42
N PHE A 72 -6.48 -3.76 14.69
CA PHE A 72 -5.45 -2.75 14.85
C PHE A 72 -4.46 -2.87 13.71
N LEU A 73 -4.12 -1.73 13.11
CA LEU A 73 -3.10 -1.64 12.08
C LEU A 73 -1.98 -0.73 12.55
N PRO A 74 -0.75 -0.97 12.06
CA PRO A 74 0.32 -0.01 12.25
C PRO A 74 0.01 1.27 11.46
N PRO A 75 0.43 2.44 11.97
CA PRO A 75 0.21 3.71 11.27
C PRO A 75 0.78 3.71 9.85
N THR A 76 1.89 3.00 9.61
CA THR A 76 2.52 2.82 8.29
C THR A 76 1.68 2.05 7.27
N LYS A 77 0.64 1.34 7.70
CA LYS A 77 -0.34 0.65 6.82
C LYS A 77 -1.63 1.45 6.67
N CYS A 78 -1.66 2.71 7.12
CA CYS A 78 -2.80 3.60 7.03
C CYS A 78 -2.47 4.87 6.23
N TYR A 79 -3.52 5.46 5.65
CA TYR A 79 -3.48 6.74 4.93
C TYR A 79 -4.40 7.76 5.58
N LEU A 80 -4.01 9.02 5.55
CA LEU A 80 -4.84 10.11 6.01
C LEU A 80 -6.05 10.29 5.07
N ASN A 81 -7.25 10.31 5.64
CA ASN A 81 -8.48 10.64 4.93
C ASN A 81 -8.71 12.15 4.90
N GLN A 82 -8.29 12.79 3.81
CA GLN A 82 -8.46 14.23 3.56
C GLN A 82 -9.81 14.60 2.89
N GLY A 83 -10.76 13.67 2.81
CA GLY A 83 -12.11 13.91 2.28
C GLY A 83 -12.31 13.51 0.81
N SER A 84 -11.24 13.39 0.02
CA SER A 84 -11.26 12.71 -1.28
C SER A 84 -10.40 11.45 -1.22
N LYS A 85 -10.92 10.33 -1.74
CA LYS A 85 -10.21 9.06 -1.83
C LYS A 85 -10.29 8.55 -3.27
N PRO A 86 -9.18 8.15 -3.90
CA PRO A 86 -9.25 7.47 -5.19
C PRO A 86 -10.12 6.21 -5.07
N LYS A 87 -11.09 6.02 -5.99
CA LYS A 87 -12.12 4.98 -5.88
C LYS A 87 -11.54 3.57 -5.72
N LEU A 88 -10.46 3.28 -6.45
CA LEU A 88 -9.77 1.99 -6.41
C LEU A 88 -9.11 1.76 -5.05
N TYR A 89 -8.20 2.65 -4.65
CA TYR A 89 -7.43 2.47 -3.42
C TYR A 89 -8.29 2.61 -2.16
N ALA A 90 -9.42 3.31 -2.21
CA ALA A 90 -10.39 3.35 -1.11
C ALA A 90 -10.93 1.94 -0.74
N LYS A 91 -10.88 0.97 -1.67
CA LYS A 91 -11.29 -0.42 -1.44
C LYS A 91 -10.13 -1.33 -1.02
N LEU A 92 -8.90 -0.98 -1.38
CA LEU A 92 -7.70 -1.80 -1.15
C LEU A 92 -6.88 -1.35 0.06
N SER A 93 -7.03 -0.09 0.47
CA SER A 93 -6.21 0.56 1.47
C SER A 93 -7.05 1.15 2.60
N VAL A 94 -6.42 1.30 3.76
CA VAL A 94 -7.08 1.82 4.96
C VAL A 94 -6.87 3.32 5.07
N PHE A 95 -7.96 4.08 5.08
CA PHE A 95 -7.97 5.53 5.23
C PHE A 95 -8.62 5.93 6.56
N VAL A 96 -7.89 6.66 7.39
CA VAL A 96 -8.30 7.07 8.74
C VAL A 96 -8.32 8.58 8.90
N ASN A 97 -9.17 9.08 9.79
CA ASN A 97 -9.14 10.47 10.22
C ASN A 97 -9.71 10.55 11.65
N PHE A 98 -8.87 10.97 12.59
CA PHE A 98 -9.22 11.13 13.99
C PHE A 98 -9.27 12.60 14.43
N GLY A 99 -9.23 13.55 13.49
CA GLY A 99 -9.10 14.99 13.74
C GLY A 99 -7.65 15.49 13.67
N ASP A 100 -7.47 16.78 13.42
CA ASP A 100 -6.18 17.37 13.02
C ASP A 100 -5.03 17.01 13.97
N ARG A 101 -5.16 17.32 15.26
CA ARG A 101 -4.12 17.02 16.27
C ARG A 101 -3.83 15.52 16.42
N ALA A 102 -4.86 14.68 16.39
CA ALA A 102 -4.67 13.22 16.45
C ALA A 102 -3.92 12.72 15.21
N ASN A 103 -4.26 13.26 14.03
CA ASN A 103 -3.61 12.91 12.78
C ASN A 103 -2.16 13.39 12.75
N ASP A 104 -1.83 14.56 13.32
CA ASP A 104 -0.44 15.04 13.45
C ASP A 104 0.43 14.05 14.24
N PHE A 105 -0.11 13.51 15.34
CA PHE A 105 0.58 12.45 16.11
C PHE A 105 0.79 11.21 15.25
N LEU A 106 -0.24 10.75 14.54
CA LEU A 106 -0.14 9.58 13.68
C LEU A 106 0.85 9.79 12.52
N CYS A 107 0.91 10.98 11.93
CA CYS A 107 1.88 11.35 10.91
C CYS A 107 3.31 11.29 11.46
N ALA A 108 3.53 11.77 12.69
CA ALA A 108 4.82 11.60 13.39
C ALA A 108 5.14 10.12 13.70
N CYS A 109 4.12 9.25 13.71
CA CYS A 109 4.24 7.80 13.85
C CYS A 109 4.23 7.05 12.50
N GLY A 110 4.27 7.73 11.35
CA GLY A 110 4.37 7.09 10.03
C GLY A 110 3.06 6.90 9.27
N LEU A 111 1.96 7.52 9.70
CA LEU A 111 0.75 7.64 8.89
C LEU A 111 1.07 8.36 7.57
N LYS A 112 0.68 7.76 6.46
CA LYS A 112 0.96 8.30 5.13
C LYS A 112 -0.06 9.38 4.77
N ASN A 113 0.39 10.53 4.26
CA ASN A 113 -0.49 11.62 3.86
C ASN A 113 -1.34 11.30 2.62
N GLN A 114 -0.77 10.52 1.70
CA GLN A 114 -1.40 10.11 0.45
C GLN A 114 -0.84 8.78 -0.02
N VAL A 115 -1.57 8.11 -0.92
CA VAL A 115 -1.10 6.92 -1.63
C VAL A 115 -0.15 7.38 -2.74
N VAL A 116 1.10 6.91 -2.72
CA VAL A 116 2.09 7.18 -3.78
C VAL A 116 2.28 5.95 -4.68
N ILE A 117 3.06 6.07 -5.76
CA ILE A 117 3.22 4.96 -6.71
C ILE A 117 3.88 3.72 -6.08
N GLU A 118 4.80 3.89 -5.14
CA GLU A 118 5.38 2.79 -4.35
C GLU A 118 4.26 1.98 -3.67
N ASP A 119 3.29 2.67 -3.06
CA ASP A 119 2.17 2.01 -2.38
C ASP A 119 1.27 1.27 -3.36
N ILE A 120 1.03 1.85 -4.54
CA ILE A 120 0.20 1.23 -5.59
C ILE A 120 0.87 -0.07 -6.06
N ALA A 121 2.18 -0.04 -6.27
CA ALA A 121 2.95 -1.22 -6.63
C ALA A 121 2.90 -2.28 -5.50
N GLU A 122 3.10 -1.90 -4.23
CA GLU A 122 3.00 -2.84 -3.11
C GLU A 122 1.61 -3.49 -3.03
N VAL A 123 0.53 -2.72 -3.19
CA VAL A 123 -0.85 -3.24 -3.15
C VAL A 123 -1.11 -4.20 -4.30
N LEU A 124 -0.64 -3.89 -5.52
CA LEU A 124 -0.72 -4.78 -6.68
C LEU A 124 0.01 -6.11 -6.41
N ILE A 125 1.22 -6.03 -5.85
CA ILE A 125 2.05 -7.20 -5.52
C ILE A 125 1.41 -8.06 -4.43
N GLU A 126 0.76 -7.45 -3.44
CA GLU A 126 0.11 -8.17 -2.34
C GLU A 126 -1.19 -8.84 -2.78
N ASN A 127 -2.02 -8.18 -3.61
CA ASN A 127 -3.37 -8.66 -3.97
C ASN A 127 -3.71 -8.42 -5.46
N PRO A 128 -2.99 -9.06 -6.40
CA PRO A 128 -3.05 -8.74 -7.83
C PRO A 128 -4.45 -8.95 -8.44
N GLN A 129 -5.09 -10.08 -8.16
CA GLN A 129 -6.44 -10.36 -8.65
C GLN A 129 -7.46 -9.37 -8.10
N GLN A 130 -7.40 -9.06 -6.80
CA GLN A 130 -8.33 -8.11 -6.20
C GLN A 130 -8.12 -6.69 -6.75
N PHE A 131 -6.88 -6.30 -7.02
CA PHE A 131 -6.55 -5.04 -7.67
C PHE A 131 -7.20 -4.97 -9.05
N PHE A 132 -7.05 -6.03 -9.86
CA PHE A 132 -7.68 -6.15 -11.18
C PHE A 132 -9.21 -6.02 -11.11
N ASP A 133 -9.84 -6.80 -10.22
CA ASP A 133 -11.29 -6.83 -10.08
C ASP A 133 -11.84 -5.45 -9.63
N PHE A 134 -11.13 -4.77 -8.74
CA PHE A 134 -11.54 -3.46 -8.25
C PHE A 134 -11.23 -2.31 -9.20
N ALA A 135 -10.28 -2.48 -10.12
CA ALA A 135 -9.97 -1.49 -11.15
C ALA A 135 -11.18 -1.27 -12.07
N GLY A 136 -11.93 -2.34 -12.39
CA GLY A 136 -13.10 -2.28 -13.27
C GLY A 136 -12.99 -3.17 -14.51
N GLY A 137 -11.92 -3.97 -14.62
CA GLY A 137 -11.64 -4.82 -15.76
C GLY A 137 -10.29 -4.47 -16.39
N TYR A 138 -10.04 -5.05 -17.57
CA TYR A 138 -8.75 -4.99 -18.23
C TYR A 138 -8.30 -3.56 -18.59
N GLU A 139 -9.16 -2.77 -19.25
CA GLU A 139 -8.83 -1.39 -19.66
C GLU A 139 -8.49 -0.47 -18.49
N ASP A 140 -9.29 -0.50 -17.43
CA ASP A 140 -9.07 0.29 -16.22
C ASP A 140 -7.81 -0.18 -15.47
N PHE A 141 -7.53 -1.48 -15.48
CA PHE A 141 -6.30 -2.02 -14.93
C PHE A 141 -5.06 -1.54 -15.71
N LEU A 142 -5.13 -1.46 -17.05
CA LEU A 142 -4.05 -0.90 -17.85
C LEU A 142 -3.81 0.59 -17.56
N VAL A 143 -4.85 1.37 -17.22
CA VAL A 143 -4.67 2.75 -16.72
C VAL A 143 -3.78 2.76 -15.47
N GLU A 144 -3.94 1.81 -14.56
CA GLU A 144 -3.12 1.72 -13.36
C GLU A 144 -1.69 1.23 -13.65
N LEU A 145 -1.52 0.23 -14.53
CA LEU A 145 -0.20 -0.21 -14.97
C LEU A 145 0.58 0.92 -15.66
N ARG A 146 -0.09 1.75 -16.47
CA ARG A 146 0.53 2.94 -17.08
C ARG A 146 1.09 3.90 -16.03
N LYS A 147 0.37 4.15 -14.92
CA LYS A 147 0.89 4.99 -13.84
C LYS A 147 2.18 4.41 -13.24
N ILE A 148 2.19 3.10 -12.98
CA ILE A 148 3.38 2.38 -12.48
C ILE A 148 4.53 2.52 -13.46
N ALA A 149 4.27 2.31 -14.76
CA ALA A 149 5.26 2.43 -15.82
C ALA A 149 5.87 3.85 -15.91
N TYR A 150 5.02 4.88 -15.97
CA TYR A 150 5.48 6.27 -16.08
C TYR A 150 6.25 6.75 -14.85
N GLN A 151 5.90 6.27 -13.66
CA GLN A 151 6.54 6.67 -12.40
C GLN A 151 7.48 5.60 -11.85
N ARG A 152 7.93 4.64 -12.66
CA ARG A 152 8.78 3.51 -12.24
C ARG A 152 10.06 3.94 -11.51
N ARG A 153 10.61 5.11 -11.84
CA ARG A 153 11.81 5.67 -11.18
C ARG A 153 11.58 6.04 -9.72
N ASP A 154 10.32 6.26 -9.33
CA ASP A 154 9.92 6.56 -7.95
C ASP A 154 9.60 5.28 -7.15
N ILE A 155 9.71 4.10 -7.79
CA ILE A 155 9.52 2.79 -7.16
C ILE A 155 10.88 2.23 -6.72
N SER A 156 10.96 1.71 -5.50
CA SER A 156 12.18 1.17 -4.95
C SER A 156 12.61 -0.14 -5.63
N ASN A 157 13.92 -0.37 -5.78
CA ASN A 157 14.44 -1.63 -6.31
C ASN A 157 13.94 -2.87 -5.55
N PRO A 158 13.85 -2.88 -4.20
CA PRO A 158 13.24 -3.99 -3.48
C PRO A 158 11.80 -4.29 -3.88
N THR A 159 10.98 -3.26 -4.14
CA THR A 159 9.60 -3.43 -4.59
C THR A 159 9.53 -3.95 -6.03
N LEU A 160 10.38 -3.44 -6.93
CA LEU A 160 10.49 -3.96 -8.30
C LEU A 160 10.95 -5.43 -8.32
N HIS A 161 11.90 -5.80 -7.48
CA HIS A 161 12.36 -7.20 -7.37
C HIS A 161 11.24 -8.11 -6.84
N LYS A 162 10.50 -7.69 -5.80
CA LYS A 162 9.31 -8.41 -5.33
C LYS A 162 8.24 -8.56 -6.43
N MET A 163 8.09 -7.56 -7.29
CA MET A 163 7.15 -7.59 -8.42
C MET A 163 7.59 -8.61 -9.49
N SER A 164 8.90 -8.75 -9.70
CA SER A 164 9.48 -9.77 -10.58
C SER A 164 9.22 -11.19 -10.06
N ASP A 165 9.45 -11.41 -8.75
CA ASP A 165 9.41 -12.75 -8.15
C ASP A 165 7.99 -13.24 -7.83
N LYS A 166 7.03 -12.34 -7.64
CA LYS A 166 5.65 -12.70 -7.33
C LYS A 166 4.78 -12.72 -8.58
N HIS A 167 3.65 -13.41 -8.47
CA HIS A 167 2.62 -13.43 -9.51
C HIS A 167 1.90 -12.07 -9.56
N ALA A 168 2.57 -11.03 -10.04
CA ALA A 168 2.09 -9.65 -10.05
C ALA A 168 2.11 -9.01 -11.45
N LEU A 169 2.77 -9.65 -12.41
CA LEU A 169 2.83 -9.20 -13.80
C LEU A 169 1.63 -9.76 -14.57
N LEU A 170 0.94 -8.90 -15.31
CA LEU A 170 -0.19 -9.32 -16.12
C LEU A 170 0.32 -9.97 -17.41
N GLY A 171 -0.01 -11.25 -17.59
CA GLY A 171 0.12 -11.97 -18.85
C GLY A 171 -1.23 -12.05 -19.56
N VAL A 172 -1.19 -11.87 -20.88
CA VAL A 172 -2.33 -11.99 -21.78
C VAL A 172 -2.07 -13.15 -22.73
N ARG A 173 -3.04 -14.04 -22.92
CA ARG A 173 -2.98 -15.12 -23.91
C ARG A 173 -4.28 -15.20 -24.69
N ARG A 174 -4.19 -15.27 -26.01
CA ARG A 174 -5.34 -15.50 -26.88
C ARG A 174 -5.83 -16.93 -26.74
N GLN A 175 -7.13 -17.12 -26.74
CA GLN A 175 -7.76 -18.43 -26.69
C GLN A 175 -8.88 -18.47 -27.72
N LYS A 176 -8.84 -19.48 -28.57
CA LYS A 176 -9.93 -19.75 -29.50
C LYS A 176 -11.00 -20.55 -28.75
N ALA A 177 -12.23 -20.06 -28.72
CA ALA A 177 -13.34 -20.86 -28.21
C ALA A 177 -13.62 -22.01 -29.21
N GLU A 178 -13.90 -23.21 -28.70
CA GLU A 178 -14.09 -24.40 -29.54
C GLU A 178 -15.28 -24.27 -30.51
N ASP A 179 -16.24 -23.38 -30.20
CA ASP A 179 -17.49 -23.19 -30.94
C ASP A 179 -17.69 -21.78 -31.52
N GLN A 180 -16.68 -20.89 -31.46
CA GLN A 180 -16.78 -19.53 -32.00
C GLN A 180 -15.52 -19.15 -32.79
N ASP A 181 -15.70 -18.41 -33.89
CA ASP A 181 -14.59 -17.81 -34.65
C ASP A 181 -13.99 -16.57 -33.95
N GLU A 182 -14.47 -16.23 -32.75
CA GLU A 182 -14.01 -15.08 -31.97
C GLU A 182 -12.89 -15.48 -30.99
N TRP A 183 -11.82 -14.68 -30.99
CA TRP A 183 -10.72 -14.83 -30.05
C TRP A 183 -11.08 -14.17 -28.73
N HIS A 184 -10.93 -14.92 -27.63
CA HIS A 184 -11.03 -14.39 -26.27
C HIS A 184 -9.64 -14.24 -25.67
N TYR A 185 -9.50 -13.33 -24.72
CA TYR A 185 -8.23 -13.11 -24.02
C TYR A 185 -8.31 -13.67 -22.61
N ASN A 186 -7.37 -14.55 -22.29
CA ASN A 186 -7.16 -15.04 -20.94
C ASN A 186 -6.12 -14.15 -20.25
N HIS A 187 -6.49 -13.63 -19.09
CA HIS A 187 -5.62 -12.82 -18.24
C HIS A 187 -5.14 -13.66 -17.07
N LYS A 188 -3.84 -13.62 -16.79
CA LYS A 188 -3.25 -14.30 -15.64
C LYS A 188 -2.14 -13.45 -15.03
N PHE A 189 -2.06 -13.45 -13.71
CA PHE A 189 -0.93 -12.87 -13.00
C PHE A 189 0.20 -13.89 -12.88
N LEU A 190 1.41 -13.44 -13.22
CA LEU A 190 2.58 -14.26 -13.46
C LEU A 190 3.83 -13.62 -12.87
N THR A 191 4.86 -14.42 -12.70
CA THR A 191 6.22 -13.95 -12.40
C THR A 191 6.92 -13.45 -13.68
N SER A 192 8.06 -12.79 -13.52
CA SER A 192 8.94 -12.36 -14.64
C SER A 192 9.37 -13.49 -15.55
N GLN A 193 9.55 -14.69 -15.01
CA GLN A 193 10.01 -15.87 -15.74
C GLN A 193 8.90 -16.55 -16.56
N GLU A 194 7.64 -16.26 -16.25
CA GLU A 194 6.49 -16.92 -16.88
C GLU A 194 5.81 -16.04 -17.94
N VAL A 195 6.04 -14.72 -17.92
CA VAL A 195 5.53 -13.79 -18.92
C VAL A 195 6.57 -13.56 -20.02
N THR A 196 6.15 -13.70 -21.27
CA THR A 196 7.02 -13.51 -22.44
C THR A 196 6.85 -12.11 -23.01
N ILE A 197 7.95 -11.42 -23.29
CA ILE A 197 7.92 -10.17 -24.04
C ILE A 197 8.06 -10.53 -25.52
N VAL A 198 7.05 -10.18 -26.31
CA VAL A 198 7.06 -10.33 -27.76
C VAL A 198 7.04 -8.92 -28.35
N ASN A 199 7.96 -8.62 -29.27
CA ASN A 199 8.18 -7.27 -29.80
C ASN A 199 7.95 -7.16 -31.31
N ASP A 200 7.60 -8.27 -31.98
CA ASP A 200 7.26 -8.28 -33.40
C ASP A 200 5.94 -9.00 -33.66
N SER A 201 5.31 -8.63 -34.78
CA SER A 201 3.97 -9.10 -35.11
C SER A 201 3.93 -10.57 -35.55
N ASP A 202 5.03 -11.09 -36.10
CA ASP A 202 5.10 -12.46 -36.59
C ASP A 202 5.15 -13.43 -35.40
N ASP A 203 6.01 -13.15 -34.42
CA ASP A 203 6.07 -13.90 -33.15
C ASP A 203 4.75 -13.80 -32.39
N TYR A 204 4.11 -12.62 -32.37
CA TYR A 204 2.80 -12.48 -31.76
C TYR A 204 1.78 -13.44 -32.40
N GLN A 205 1.71 -13.50 -33.73
CA GLN A 205 0.78 -14.40 -34.42
C GLN A 205 1.08 -15.89 -34.15
N LEU A 206 2.35 -16.25 -34.01
CA LEU A 206 2.79 -17.63 -33.80
C LEU A 206 2.60 -18.13 -32.37
N PHE A 207 2.73 -17.24 -31.37
CA PHE A 207 2.84 -17.64 -29.97
C PHE A 207 1.74 -17.09 -29.06
N SER A 208 0.95 -16.10 -29.50
CA SER A 208 -0.07 -15.46 -28.65
C SER A 208 -1.15 -16.41 -28.13
N ASP A 209 -1.37 -17.57 -28.76
CA ASP A 209 -2.30 -18.61 -28.30
C ASP A 209 -1.64 -19.68 -27.40
N ARG A 210 -0.31 -19.70 -27.32
CA ARG A 210 0.49 -20.70 -26.60
C ARG A 210 1.14 -20.14 -25.34
N LEU A 211 1.65 -18.91 -25.42
CA LEU A 211 2.38 -18.24 -24.35
C LEU A 211 1.54 -17.13 -23.72
N PHE A 212 1.77 -16.86 -22.44
CA PHE A 212 1.32 -15.61 -21.86
C PHE A 212 2.33 -14.52 -22.19
N ILE A 213 1.85 -13.47 -22.82
CA ILE A 213 2.67 -12.36 -23.27
C ILE A 213 2.33 -11.08 -22.52
N THR A 214 3.24 -10.11 -22.53
CA THR A 214 2.97 -8.78 -21.97
C THR A 214 1.84 -8.09 -22.73
N PRO A 215 1.06 -7.18 -22.09
CA PRO A 215 0.08 -6.36 -22.79
C PRO A 215 0.77 -5.58 -23.91
N GLN A 216 0.33 -5.79 -25.15
CA GLN A 216 0.97 -5.29 -26.38
C GLN A 216 0.47 -3.91 -26.81
N GLU A 217 -0.51 -3.36 -26.11
CA GLU A 217 -1.17 -2.12 -26.52
C GLU A 217 -0.22 -0.92 -26.45
N GLU A 218 0.86 -1.00 -25.66
CA GLU A 218 1.77 0.12 -25.44
C GLU A 218 3.22 -0.30 -25.17
N GLU A 219 4.14 0.29 -25.94
CA GLU A 219 5.59 0.13 -25.80
C GLU A 219 6.09 0.43 -24.36
N VAL A 220 5.44 1.37 -23.65
CA VAL A 220 5.83 1.75 -22.28
C VAL A 220 5.67 0.60 -21.29
N LEU A 221 4.67 -0.27 -21.50
CA LEU A 221 4.44 -1.43 -20.64
C LEU A 221 5.48 -2.50 -20.93
N GLU A 222 5.79 -2.76 -22.20
CA GLU A 222 6.87 -3.68 -22.60
C GLU A 222 8.21 -3.27 -21.99
N HIS A 223 8.60 -2.00 -22.14
CA HIS A 223 9.81 -1.46 -21.52
C HIS A 223 9.81 -1.64 -20.00
N THR A 224 8.65 -1.46 -19.36
CA THR A 224 8.53 -1.64 -17.91
C THR A 224 8.79 -3.10 -17.51
N TYR A 225 8.25 -4.06 -18.26
CA TYR A 225 8.45 -5.49 -18.00
C TYR A 225 9.90 -5.91 -18.25
N ILE A 226 10.53 -5.41 -19.32
CA ILE A 226 11.98 -5.59 -19.54
C ILE A 226 12.77 -5.11 -18.32
N ASN A 227 12.46 -3.92 -17.82
CA ASN A 227 13.16 -3.32 -16.68
C ASN A 227 12.89 -4.00 -15.32
N ILE A 228 11.82 -4.79 -15.21
CA ILE A 228 11.53 -5.62 -14.04
C ILE A 228 12.25 -6.97 -14.18
N ASN A 229 12.33 -7.54 -15.39
CA ASN A 229 12.97 -8.81 -15.69
C ASN A 229 14.51 -8.78 -15.68
N LEU A 230 15.14 -7.60 -15.79
CA LEU A 230 16.60 -7.44 -15.89
C LEU A 230 17.38 -7.63 -14.57
N TRP A 231 16.85 -8.36 -13.59
CA TRP A 231 17.51 -8.65 -12.30
C TRP A 231 17.40 -10.10 -11.89
#